data_AF-A0A1Q7PE94-F1
#
_entry.id   AF-A0A1Q7PE94-F1
#
_cell.length_a   1.000
_cell.length_b   1.000
_cell.length_c   1.000
_cell.angle_alpha   90.00
_cell.angle_beta   90.00
_cell.angle_gamma   90.00
#
_symmetry.space_group_name_H-M   'P 1'
#
loop_
_entity.id
_entity.type
_entity.pdbx_description
1 polymer ?
#
loop_
_entity_poly.entity_id
_entity_poly.type
_entity_poly.pdbx_seq_one_letter_code
_entity_poly.pdbx_strand_id
1 'polypeptide(L)'
;MARNVEVKARVSDLAMVEARARSIADRGPVDLTQDDTFFACPRGRLKLRELSPEQGELIFYVRPDVPGPKVSEFFIARTPSPQSMRETLGRALGIIGRVRKRRRLYLVENTRIHLDQVEGLGSFLELEVVLSEPQRYAALTWICCETTVDRYFRDARPAATLVQVNGLARPEQLVEVELDAVDGAGATARRISSGRAIEDEFAYSRAVRAGDRVFVAGSTALNARGVVEGKGDVYRQTRSIMDTIFAALAQAGATREDLVYTKTYLTDLSGAADYARAWLEALGEVRPTSTLLGIPALIHPEMMIEIEAEAIVGAARSRRDIYTQQQREKPRGYARAVQVGDWIYVSGCTSMNAAGQPQAAGDWAAQSDLSVETIRWALEQAGATLDDVVRRRVFTVDGANVNRPHGGGPAWFAESCPTSLGCRIAGLARPELLVEVEVAAVKGAHAGIEWVAPDAVDALDLRPG
;
A
#
# COMPACT_ATOMS: atom_id res chain seq x y z
N MET A 1 -0.57 -7.69 -18.82
CA MET A 1 -0.45 -9.17 -18.67
C MET A 1 -1.53 -9.65 -17.72
N ALA A 2 -2.22 -10.74 -18.06
CA ALA A 2 -3.17 -11.36 -17.13
C ALA A 2 -2.39 -12.20 -16.10
N ARG A 3 -2.81 -12.15 -14.83
CA ARG A 3 -2.29 -12.96 -13.74
C ARG A 3 -3.43 -13.74 -13.09
N ASN A 4 -3.21 -15.02 -12.81
CA ASN A 4 -4.10 -15.84 -12.02
C ASN A 4 -3.36 -16.43 -10.81
N VAL A 5 -4.09 -16.69 -9.73
CA VAL A 5 -3.62 -17.56 -8.65
C VAL A 5 -4.30 -18.91 -8.84
N GLU A 6 -3.50 -19.97 -8.93
CA GLU A 6 -4.02 -21.31 -9.09
C GLU A 6 -3.57 -22.25 -7.96
N VAL A 7 -4.48 -23.14 -7.55
CA VAL A 7 -4.20 -24.30 -6.70
C VAL A 7 -4.68 -25.54 -7.44
N LYS A 8 -3.85 -26.57 -7.54
CA LYS A 8 -4.22 -27.86 -8.15
C LYS A 8 -3.97 -29.00 -7.18
N ALA A 9 -4.98 -29.83 -6.97
CA ALA A 9 -4.94 -31.00 -6.11
C ALA A 9 -5.44 -32.24 -6.84
N ARG A 10 -4.84 -33.41 -6.58
CA ARG A 10 -5.40 -34.69 -7.01
C ARG A 10 -6.60 -35.02 -6.11
N VAL A 11 -7.64 -35.58 -6.70
CA VAL A 11 -8.90 -35.91 -6.01
C VAL A 11 -9.20 -37.40 -6.18
N SER A 12 -9.51 -38.08 -5.09
CA SER A 12 -9.90 -39.50 -5.09
C SER A 12 -11.39 -39.70 -5.40
N ASP A 13 -12.25 -38.76 -4.99
CA ASP A 13 -13.70 -38.79 -5.23
C ASP A 13 -14.16 -37.49 -5.90
N LEU A 14 -14.25 -37.52 -7.23
CA LEU A 14 -14.66 -36.35 -8.03
C LEU A 14 -16.14 -36.03 -7.85
N ALA A 15 -16.99 -37.02 -7.55
CA ALA A 15 -18.43 -36.84 -7.41
C ALA A 15 -18.76 -36.05 -6.14
N MET A 16 -18.08 -36.34 -5.03
CA MET A 16 -18.20 -35.55 -3.79
C MET A 16 -17.80 -34.09 -4.00
N VAL A 17 -16.67 -33.84 -4.69
CA VAL A 17 -16.19 -32.48 -4.96
C VAL A 17 -17.14 -31.74 -5.90
N GLU A 18 -17.68 -32.43 -6.91
CA GLU A 18 -18.68 -31.87 -7.82
C GLU A 18 -19.95 -31.44 -7.08
N ALA A 19 -20.47 -32.26 -6.16
CA ALA A 19 -21.65 -31.91 -5.38
C ALA A 19 -21.44 -30.61 -4.57
N ARG A 20 -20.24 -30.43 -3.99
CA ARG A 20 -19.88 -29.20 -3.27
C ARG A 20 -19.74 -28.00 -4.21
N ALA A 21 -19.00 -28.15 -5.32
CA ALA A 21 -18.82 -27.09 -6.30
C ALA A 21 -20.18 -26.60 -6.84
N ARG A 22 -21.10 -27.53 -7.14
CA ARG A 22 -22.46 -27.20 -7.60
C ARG A 22 -23.26 -26.42 -6.57
N SER A 23 -23.09 -26.70 -5.27
CA SER A 23 -23.86 -26.03 -4.21
C SER A 23 -23.48 -24.55 -4.00
N ILE A 24 -22.28 -24.16 -4.44
CA ILE A 24 -21.76 -22.79 -4.27
C ILE A 24 -21.62 -22.03 -5.59
N ALA A 25 -21.90 -22.68 -6.73
CA ALA A 25 -21.69 -22.10 -8.06
C ALA A 25 -22.75 -21.07 -8.42
N ASP A 26 -22.31 -19.91 -8.91
CA ASP A 26 -23.18 -18.93 -9.56
C ASP A 26 -23.52 -19.34 -10.99
N ARG A 27 -22.57 -20.00 -11.68
CA ARG A 27 -22.70 -20.42 -13.09
C ARG A 27 -22.04 -21.78 -13.37
N GLY A 28 -22.55 -22.45 -14.40
CA GLY A 28 -22.08 -23.77 -14.85
C GLY A 28 -23.04 -24.91 -14.47
N PRO A 29 -22.69 -26.18 -14.76
CA PRO A 29 -21.41 -26.60 -15.34
C PRO A 29 -21.27 -26.26 -16.82
N VAL A 30 -20.02 -26.05 -17.25
CA VAL A 30 -19.62 -26.08 -18.67
C VAL A 30 -18.64 -27.23 -18.85
N ASP A 31 -18.98 -28.18 -19.72
CA ASP A 31 -18.11 -29.31 -20.07
C ASP A 31 -17.21 -28.92 -21.25
N LEU A 32 -15.90 -29.10 -21.07
CA LEU A 32 -14.87 -28.77 -22.05
C LEU A 32 -13.96 -29.97 -22.26
N THR A 33 -13.53 -30.19 -23.50
CA THR A 33 -12.45 -31.13 -23.81
C THR A 33 -11.22 -30.32 -24.21
N GLN A 34 -10.05 -30.67 -23.65
CA GLN A 34 -8.80 -29.97 -23.91
C GLN A 34 -7.70 -30.98 -24.25
N ASP A 35 -7.01 -30.72 -25.36
CA ASP A 35 -5.81 -31.44 -25.78
C ASP A 35 -4.64 -30.46 -25.78
N ASP A 36 -3.88 -30.47 -24.68
CA ASP A 36 -2.75 -29.57 -24.46
C ASP A 36 -1.45 -30.26 -24.91
N THR A 37 -0.74 -29.72 -25.90
CA THR A 37 0.61 -30.14 -26.29
C THR A 37 1.63 -29.16 -25.74
N PHE A 38 2.65 -29.66 -25.05
CA PHE A 38 3.71 -28.87 -24.43
C PHE A 38 4.97 -28.95 -25.27
N PHE A 39 5.64 -27.81 -25.44
CA PHE A 39 6.87 -27.68 -26.21
C PHE A 39 8.03 -27.27 -25.32
N ALA A 40 9.27 -27.61 -25.72
CA ALA A 40 10.43 -27.09 -25.02
C ALA A 40 10.50 -25.55 -25.18
N CYS A 41 10.74 -24.84 -24.09
CA CYS A 41 10.81 -23.39 -24.08
C CYS A 41 11.89 -22.97 -23.06
N PRO A 42 13.02 -22.36 -23.49
CA PRO A 42 14.11 -22.02 -22.58
C PRO A 42 13.75 -21.00 -21.50
N ARG A 43 12.76 -20.13 -21.76
CA ARG A 43 12.38 -19.04 -20.87
C ARG A 43 10.90 -19.12 -20.51
N GLY A 44 10.52 -20.12 -19.72
CA GLY A 44 9.13 -20.32 -19.27
C GLY A 44 8.53 -21.61 -19.82
N ARG A 45 7.23 -21.60 -20.08
CA ARG A 45 6.49 -22.77 -20.58
C ARG A 45 5.64 -22.37 -21.77
N LEU A 46 5.60 -23.22 -22.78
CA LEU A 46 4.80 -23.02 -23.98
C LEU A 46 3.92 -24.25 -24.20
N LYS A 47 2.62 -24.02 -24.38
CA LYS A 47 1.70 -25.08 -24.75
C LYS A 47 0.72 -24.61 -25.82
N LEU A 48 0.30 -25.52 -26.68
CA LEU A 48 -0.82 -25.35 -27.57
C LEU A 48 -2.00 -26.14 -27.03
N ARG A 49 -3.11 -25.45 -26.75
CA ARG A 49 -4.38 -26.03 -26.37
C ARG A 49 -5.27 -26.12 -27.59
N GLU A 50 -5.69 -27.33 -27.94
CA GLU A 50 -6.70 -27.54 -28.97
C GLU A 50 -8.08 -27.68 -28.28
N LEU A 51 -9.02 -26.82 -28.70
CA LEU A 51 -10.41 -26.80 -28.22
C LEU A 51 -11.33 -27.49 -29.24
N SER A 52 -11.04 -27.34 -30.52
CA SER A 52 -11.65 -28.03 -31.66
C SER A 52 -10.67 -28.08 -32.84
N PRO A 53 -10.96 -28.82 -33.93
CA PRO A 53 -10.09 -28.84 -35.11
C PRO A 53 -9.85 -27.45 -35.73
N GLU A 54 -10.77 -26.52 -35.52
CA GLU A 54 -10.77 -25.16 -36.08
C GLU A 54 -10.47 -24.08 -35.02
N GLN A 55 -10.22 -24.47 -33.77
CA GLN A 55 -10.00 -23.52 -32.67
C GLN A 55 -8.94 -24.02 -31.70
N GLY A 56 -7.85 -23.27 -31.60
CA GLY A 56 -6.80 -23.50 -30.62
C GLY A 56 -6.23 -22.23 -30.03
N GLU A 57 -5.46 -22.40 -28.96
CA GLU A 57 -4.81 -21.33 -28.20
C GLU A 57 -3.35 -21.71 -27.95
N LEU A 58 -2.42 -20.92 -28.47
CA LEU A 58 -1.01 -21.00 -28.11
C LEU A 58 -0.79 -20.14 -26.86
N ILE A 59 -0.32 -20.76 -25.79
CA ILE A 59 -0.23 -20.17 -24.46
C ILE A 59 1.21 -20.21 -23.99
N PHE A 60 1.81 -19.04 -23.83
CA PHE A 60 3.07 -18.88 -23.12
C PHE A 60 2.79 -18.49 -21.68
N TYR A 61 3.50 -19.09 -20.71
CA TYR A 61 3.34 -18.73 -19.31
C TYR A 61 4.60 -18.97 -18.48
N VAL A 62 4.75 -18.17 -17.43
CA VAL A 62 5.80 -18.31 -16.40
C VAL A 62 5.11 -18.62 -15.07
N ARG A 63 5.60 -19.67 -14.40
CA ARG A 63 5.03 -20.14 -13.13
C ARG A 63 6.11 -20.84 -12.29
N PRO A 64 6.21 -20.56 -10.99
CA PRO A 64 7.13 -21.25 -10.08
C PRO A 64 6.69 -22.70 -9.82
N ASP A 65 7.66 -23.60 -9.62
CA ASP A 65 7.42 -25.00 -9.23
C ASP A 65 7.41 -25.14 -7.70
N VAL A 66 6.40 -24.53 -7.06
CA VAL A 66 6.16 -24.62 -5.62
C VAL A 66 4.87 -25.40 -5.31
N PRO A 67 4.82 -26.13 -4.17
CA PRO A 67 3.57 -26.65 -3.63
C PRO A 67 2.64 -25.50 -3.19
N GLY A 68 1.32 -25.71 -3.25
CA GLY A 68 0.34 -24.69 -2.84
C GLY A 68 -0.04 -23.65 -3.91
N PRO A 69 -0.65 -22.52 -3.50
CA PRO A 69 -1.07 -21.44 -4.39
C PRO A 69 0.10 -20.81 -5.13
N LYS A 70 -0.09 -20.52 -6.41
CA LYS A 70 0.96 -19.93 -7.24
C LYS A 70 0.41 -18.98 -8.29
N VAL A 71 1.16 -17.91 -8.52
CA VAL A 71 0.87 -16.93 -9.56
C VAL A 71 1.38 -17.44 -10.89
N SER A 72 0.55 -17.38 -11.94
CA SER A 72 1.02 -17.54 -13.31
C SER A 72 0.82 -16.26 -14.12
N GLU A 73 1.87 -15.85 -14.82
CA GLU A 73 1.79 -14.81 -15.85
C GLU A 73 1.68 -15.48 -17.20
N PHE A 74 0.71 -15.05 -18.03
CA PHE A 74 0.48 -15.72 -19.31
C PHE A 74 0.09 -14.79 -20.45
N PHE A 75 0.31 -15.28 -21.67
CA PHE A 75 -0.12 -14.71 -22.93
C PHE A 75 -0.81 -15.77 -23.78
N ILE A 76 -1.91 -15.40 -24.43
CA ILE A 76 -2.71 -16.30 -25.27
C ILE A 76 -2.76 -15.72 -26.68
N ALA A 77 -2.36 -16.52 -27.67
CA ALA A 77 -2.56 -16.26 -29.09
C ALA A 77 -3.55 -17.31 -29.65
N ARG A 78 -4.63 -16.86 -30.27
CA ARG A 78 -5.64 -17.76 -30.85
C ARG A 78 -5.22 -18.21 -32.25
N THR A 79 -5.54 -19.45 -32.62
CA THR A 79 -5.28 -20.02 -33.95
C THR A 79 -6.48 -20.80 -34.48
N PRO A 80 -6.82 -20.68 -35.77
CA PRO A 80 -7.84 -21.50 -36.40
C PRO A 80 -7.30 -22.85 -36.92
N SER A 81 -6.00 -23.12 -36.78
CA SER A 81 -5.35 -24.30 -37.35
C SER A 81 -4.40 -24.96 -36.35
N PRO A 82 -4.92 -25.43 -35.19
CA PRO A 82 -4.10 -26.00 -34.12
C PRO A 82 -3.25 -27.18 -34.59
N GLN A 83 -3.74 -28.03 -35.48
CA GLN A 83 -2.97 -29.18 -35.97
C GLN A 83 -1.69 -28.75 -36.71
N SER A 84 -1.82 -27.84 -37.67
CA SER A 84 -0.66 -27.30 -38.43
C SER A 84 0.32 -26.57 -37.50
N MET A 85 -0.19 -25.83 -36.51
CA MET A 85 0.63 -25.15 -35.52
C MET A 85 1.39 -26.16 -34.63
N ARG A 86 0.74 -27.25 -34.23
CA ARG A 86 1.34 -28.34 -33.46
C ARG A 86 2.49 -28.98 -34.22
N GLU A 87 2.29 -29.29 -35.50
CA GLU A 87 3.32 -29.89 -36.36
C GLU A 87 4.52 -28.96 -36.54
N THR A 88 4.26 -27.68 -36.81
CA THR A 88 5.29 -26.66 -37.01
C THR A 88 6.13 -26.48 -35.74
N LEU A 89 5.47 -26.21 -34.60
CA LEU A 89 6.15 -26.01 -33.32
C LEU A 89 6.83 -27.29 -32.82
N GLY A 90 6.22 -28.45 -33.06
CA GLY A 90 6.80 -29.74 -32.72
C GLY A 90 8.13 -29.99 -33.44
N ARG A 91 8.24 -29.59 -34.71
CA ARG A 91 9.51 -29.66 -35.47
C ARG A 91 10.52 -28.60 -35.01
N ALA A 92 10.06 -27.39 -34.70
CA ALA A 92 10.94 -26.27 -34.36
C ALA A 92 11.50 -26.34 -32.93
N LEU A 93 10.69 -26.78 -31.96
CA LEU A 93 11.00 -26.71 -30.53
C LEU A 93 11.05 -28.08 -29.85
N GLY A 94 10.50 -29.13 -30.47
CA GLY A 94 10.31 -30.43 -29.84
C GLY A 94 9.08 -30.46 -28.92
N ILE A 95 8.39 -31.60 -28.92
CA ILE A 95 7.24 -31.86 -28.02
C ILE A 95 7.76 -32.56 -26.76
N ILE A 96 7.46 -31.99 -25.60
CA ILE A 96 7.87 -32.55 -24.29
C ILE A 96 6.73 -33.27 -23.56
N GLY A 97 5.50 -33.15 -24.05
CA GLY A 97 4.36 -33.87 -23.51
C GLY A 97 3.03 -33.50 -24.16
N ARG A 98 2.03 -34.38 -24.02
CA ARG A 98 0.65 -34.14 -24.45
C ARG A 98 -0.29 -34.57 -23.34
N VAL A 99 -1.23 -33.72 -22.98
CA VAL A 99 -2.20 -33.95 -21.92
C VAL A 99 -3.60 -33.76 -22.47
N ARG A 100 -4.37 -34.85 -22.47
CA ARG A 100 -5.78 -34.84 -22.81
C ARG A 100 -6.61 -34.89 -21.54
N LYS A 101 -7.58 -33.99 -21.44
CA LYS A 101 -8.47 -33.95 -20.29
C LYS A 101 -9.87 -33.51 -20.64
N ARG A 102 -10.83 -34.02 -19.89
CA ARG A 102 -12.18 -33.48 -19.80
C ARG A 102 -12.26 -32.60 -18.57
N ARG A 103 -12.79 -31.40 -18.74
CA ARG A 103 -12.95 -30.39 -17.69
C ARG A 103 -14.41 -30.08 -17.52
N ARG A 104 -14.90 -30.18 -16.30
CA ARG A 104 -16.17 -29.57 -15.90
C ARG A 104 -15.86 -28.30 -15.12
N LEU A 105 -16.32 -27.16 -15.65
CA LEU A 105 -16.07 -25.84 -15.10
C LEU A 105 -17.30 -25.30 -14.39
N TYR A 106 -17.13 -24.86 -13.14
CA TYR A 106 -18.07 -24.02 -12.41
C TYR A 106 -17.46 -22.64 -12.16
N LEU A 107 -18.30 -21.64 -12.00
CA LEU A 107 -17.88 -20.29 -11.62
C LEU A 107 -18.54 -19.88 -10.31
N VAL A 108 -17.73 -19.40 -9.37
CA VAL A 108 -18.13 -18.76 -8.11
C VAL A 108 -17.46 -17.40 -8.09
N GLU A 109 -18.22 -16.32 -8.21
CA GLU A 109 -17.74 -14.95 -8.40
C GLU A 109 -16.70 -14.87 -9.55
N ASN A 110 -15.43 -14.63 -9.24
CA ASN A 110 -14.30 -14.62 -10.17
C ASN A 110 -13.40 -15.86 -10.08
N THR A 111 -13.78 -16.84 -9.26
CA THR A 111 -13.09 -18.12 -9.11
C THR A 111 -13.66 -19.14 -10.06
N ARG A 112 -12.80 -19.73 -10.88
CA ARG A 112 -13.09 -20.89 -11.72
C ARG A 112 -12.73 -22.15 -10.94
N ILE A 113 -13.72 -23.02 -10.79
CA ILE A 113 -13.54 -24.37 -10.23
C ILE A 113 -13.49 -25.35 -11.39
N HIS A 114 -12.31 -25.92 -11.63
CA HIS A 114 -12.09 -26.94 -12.64
C HIS A 114 -12.06 -28.31 -12.02
N LEU A 115 -12.96 -29.17 -12.48
CA LEU A 115 -12.95 -30.60 -12.19
C LEU A 115 -12.42 -31.32 -13.42
N ASP A 116 -11.14 -31.70 -13.37
CA ASP A 116 -10.41 -32.26 -14.49
C ASP A 116 -10.32 -33.79 -14.35
N GLN A 117 -10.72 -34.51 -15.38
CA GLN A 117 -10.38 -35.92 -15.56
C GLN A 117 -9.31 -36.02 -16.65
N VAL A 118 -8.10 -36.41 -16.25
CA VAL A 118 -6.92 -36.43 -17.09
C VAL A 118 -6.60 -37.86 -17.51
N GLU A 119 -6.45 -38.09 -18.82
CA GLU A 119 -6.13 -39.40 -19.38
C GLU A 119 -4.81 -39.92 -18.80
N GLY A 120 -4.82 -41.13 -18.22
CA GLY A 120 -3.65 -41.76 -17.59
C GLY A 120 -3.21 -41.19 -16.23
N LEU A 121 -3.76 -40.07 -15.77
CA LEU A 121 -3.33 -39.40 -14.53
C LEU A 121 -4.42 -39.29 -13.46
N GLY A 122 -5.69 -39.54 -13.80
CA GLY A 122 -6.81 -39.54 -12.85
C GLY A 122 -7.46 -38.17 -12.69
N SER A 123 -8.09 -37.95 -11.53
CA SER A 123 -8.96 -36.80 -11.30
C SER A 123 -8.27 -35.70 -10.51
N PHE A 124 -8.52 -34.44 -10.88
CA PHE A 124 -7.92 -33.26 -10.26
C PHE A 124 -8.96 -32.17 -10.06
N LEU A 125 -8.81 -31.43 -8.95
CA LEU A 125 -9.45 -30.15 -8.71
C LEU A 125 -8.42 -29.06 -8.98
N GLU A 126 -8.80 -28.06 -9.75
CA GLU A 126 -8.04 -26.82 -9.88
C GLU A 126 -8.96 -25.64 -9.55
N LEU A 127 -8.52 -24.80 -8.61
CA LEU A 127 -9.13 -23.52 -8.31
C LEU A 127 -8.27 -22.45 -8.98
N GLU A 128 -8.87 -21.69 -9.89
CA GLU A 128 -8.22 -20.60 -10.59
C GLU A 128 -8.96 -19.30 -10.27
N VAL A 129 -8.29 -18.37 -9.61
CA VAL A 129 -8.79 -17.02 -9.38
C VAL A 129 -8.17 -16.10 -10.42
N VAL A 130 -8.98 -15.56 -11.32
CA VAL A 130 -8.54 -14.46 -12.18
C VAL A 130 -8.54 -13.20 -11.33
N LEU A 131 -7.36 -12.68 -11.05
CA LEU A 131 -7.26 -11.49 -10.20
C LEU A 131 -7.75 -10.27 -10.99
N SER A 132 -8.85 -9.67 -10.53
CA SER A 132 -9.13 -8.26 -10.83
C SER A 132 -8.05 -7.37 -10.18
N GLU A 133 -7.82 -6.16 -10.67
CA GLU A 133 -6.87 -5.23 -10.04
C GLU A 133 -7.11 -5.07 -8.52
N PRO A 134 -8.35 -4.86 -8.02
CA PRO A 134 -8.64 -4.81 -6.59
C PRO A 134 -8.20 -6.05 -5.79
N GLN A 135 -8.26 -7.24 -6.39
CA GLN A 135 -7.87 -8.49 -5.72
C GLN A 135 -6.36 -8.76 -5.79
N ARG A 136 -5.64 -8.17 -6.78
CA ARG A 136 -4.17 -8.14 -6.78
C ARG A 136 -3.66 -7.34 -5.58
N TYR A 137 -4.36 -6.26 -5.25
CA TYR A 137 -4.02 -5.36 -4.17
C TYR A 137 -4.16 -6.02 -2.80
N ALA A 138 -5.30 -6.66 -2.52
CA ALA A 138 -5.49 -7.42 -1.28
C ALA A 138 -4.45 -8.55 -1.10
N ALA A 139 -4.07 -9.26 -2.16
CA ALA A 139 -3.08 -10.34 -2.09
C ALA A 139 -1.65 -9.84 -1.79
N LEU A 140 -1.24 -8.70 -2.36
CA LEU A 140 0.08 -8.11 -2.08
C LEU A 140 0.16 -7.54 -0.66
N THR A 141 -0.91 -6.90 -0.20
CA THR A 141 -1.03 -6.43 1.19
C THR A 141 -0.94 -7.60 2.16
N TRP A 142 -1.64 -8.70 1.87
CA TRP A 142 -1.56 -9.93 2.66
C TRP A 142 -0.14 -10.50 2.74
N ILE A 143 0.54 -10.62 1.59
CA ILE A 143 1.92 -11.11 1.53
C ILE A 143 2.84 -10.22 2.39
N CYS A 144 2.74 -8.89 2.28
CA CYS A 144 3.55 -7.97 3.09
C CYS A 144 3.35 -8.21 4.59
N CYS A 145 2.09 -8.36 5.01
CA CYS A 145 1.78 -8.66 6.40
C CYS A 145 2.36 -10.00 6.87
N GLU A 146 2.14 -11.07 6.10
CA GLU A 146 2.59 -12.43 6.46
C GLU A 146 4.13 -12.54 6.47
N THR A 147 4.81 -11.92 5.51
CA THR A 147 6.26 -12.11 5.35
C THR A 147 7.11 -11.11 6.15
N THR A 148 6.58 -9.92 6.42
CA THR A 148 7.34 -8.82 7.02
C THR A 148 6.80 -8.44 8.38
N VAL A 149 5.53 -8.02 8.46
CA VAL A 149 4.98 -7.51 9.72
C VAL A 149 4.92 -8.62 10.76
N ASP A 150 4.40 -9.77 10.36
CA ASP A 150 4.29 -10.91 11.25
C ASP A 150 5.65 -11.47 11.67
N ARG A 151 6.56 -11.63 10.71
CA ARG A 151 7.88 -12.20 10.96
C ARG A 151 8.74 -11.35 11.90
N TYR A 152 8.70 -10.03 11.76
CA TYR A 152 9.62 -9.13 12.47
C TYR A 152 8.96 -8.34 13.61
N PHE A 153 7.64 -8.16 13.59
CA PHE A 153 6.93 -7.27 14.49
C PHE A 153 5.81 -7.93 15.31
N ARG A 154 5.57 -9.26 15.18
CA ARG A 154 4.55 -9.99 15.97
C ARG A 154 4.64 -9.75 17.47
N ASP A 155 5.83 -9.75 18.05
CA ASP A 155 6.00 -9.49 19.48
C ASP A 155 6.04 -8.00 19.80
N ALA A 156 6.61 -7.19 18.90
CA ALA A 156 6.74 -5.75 19.09
C ALA A 156 5.39 -5.03 19.03
N ARG A 157 4.45 -5.53 18.23
CA ARG A 157 3.11 -4.98 17.97
C ARG A 157 3.09 -3.45 17.85
N PRO A 158 3.80 -2.88 16.86
CA PRO A 158 3.84 -1.43 16.67
C PRO A 158 2.45 -0.88 16.32
N ALA A 159 2.29 0.44 16.41
CA ALA A 159 1.25 1.11 15.64
C ALA A 159 1.72 1.13 14.18
N ALA A 160 0.91 0.62 13.25
CA ALA A 160 1.31 0.45 11.86
C ALA A 160 0.25 0.99 10.89
N THR A 161 0.71 1.52 9.77
CA THR A 161 -0.10 1.93 8.63
C THR A 161 0.41 1.15 7.42
N LEU A 162 -0.49 0.52 6.69
CA LEU A 162 -0.12 -0.24 5.49
C LEU A 162 -0.96 0.23 4.32
N VAL A 163 -0.33 1.01 3.45
CA VAL A 163 -0.97 1.55 2.25
C VAL A 163 -0.29 1.04 1.01
N GLN A 164 -1.06 0.91 -0.06
CA GLN A 164 -0.51 0.66 -1.37
C GLN A 164 -0.10 1.98 -2.02
N VAL A 165 0.97 1.92 -2.80
CA VAL A 165 1.47 3.02 -3.63
C VAL A 165 1.63 2.53 -5.08
N ASN A 166 1.67 3.46 -6.04
CA ASN A 166 1.84 3.14 -7.46
C ASN A 166 3.23 2.62 -7.79
N GLY A 167 4.24 3.04 -7.02
CA GLY A 167 5.61 2.59 -7.21
C GLY A 167 6.54 3.09 -6.10
N LEU A 168 7.72 2.51 -6.03
CA LEU A 168 8.79 2.90 -5.11
C LEU A 168 9.93 3.56 -5.88
N ALA A 169 10.88 4.16 -5.17
CA ALA A 169 12.01 4.85 -5.77
C ALA A 169 12.83 3.94 -6.71
N ARG A 170 12.92 2.64 -6.42
CA ARG A 170 13.55 1.65 -7.30
C ARG A 170 12.48 0.73 -7.90
N PRO A 171 12.40 0.58 -9.24
CA PRO A 171 11.32 -0.19 -9.89
C PRO A 171 11.18 -1.64 -9.44
N GLU A 172 12.27 -2.26 -9.00
CA GLU A 172 12.33 -3.63 -8.50
C GLU A 172 11.94 -3.80 -7.03
N GLN A 173 11.86 -2.69 -6.27
CA GLN A 173 11.41 -2.74 -4.87
C GLN A 173 9.89 -3.01 -4.82
N LEU A 174 9.49 -3.94 -3.95
CA LEU A 174 8.09 -4.31 -3.75
C LEU A 174 7.50 -3.71 -2.46
N VAL A 175 8.34 -3.49 -1.46
CA VAL A 175 7.97 -3.01 -0.14
C VAL A 175 9.02 -2.02 0.34
N GLU A 176 8.57 -0.91 0.91
CA GLU A 176 9.40 0.02 1.66
C GLU A 176 8.81 0.13 3.07
N VAL A 177 9.67 0.07 4.08
CA VAL A 177 9.29 0.15 5.49
C VAL A 177 10.06 1.31 6.12
N GLU A 178 9.31 2.20 6.76
CA GLU A 178 9.84 3.27 7.61
C GLU A 178 9.29 3.05 9.02
N LEU A 179 10.11 3.33 10.03
CA LEU A 179 9.76 3.10 11.43
C LEU A 179 10.28 4.23 12.32
N ASP A 180 9.47 4.59 13.32
CA ASP A 180 9.90 5.39 14.46
C ASP A 180 10.25 4.42 15.60
N ALA A 181 11.53 4.36 15.97
CA ALA A 181 11.99 3.60 17.13
C ALA A 181 12.20 4.55 18.32
N VAL A 182 11.64 4.21 19.47
CA VAL A 182 11.81 4.98 20.71
C VAL A 182 12.62 4.15 21.69
N ASP A 183 13.72 4.71 22.19
CA ASP A 183 14.59 4.02 23.15
C ASP A 183 13.81 3.64 24.43
N GLY A 184 14.09 2.45 24.97
CA GLY A 184 13.39 1.90 26.13
C GLY A 184 11.90 1.57 25.93
N ALA A 185 11.34 1.74 24.72
CA ALA A 185 9.92 1.49 24.46
C ALA A 185 9.50 0.04 24.71
N GLY A 186 10.41 -0.93 24.54
CA GLY A 186 10.13 -2.33 24.85
C GLY A 186 9.67 -2.56 26.30
N ALA A 187 10.22 -1.79 27.25
CA ALA A 187 9.90 -1.88 28.67
C ALA A 187 8.80 -0.91 29.11
N THR A 188 8.67 0.23 28.43
CA THR A 188 7.85 1.36 28.92
C THR A 188 6.61 1.67 28.06
N ALA A 189 6.57 1.19 26.81
CA ALA A 189 5.46 1.53 25.93
C ALA A 189 4.19 0.80 26.32
N ARG A 190 3.07 1.54 26.26
CA ARG A 190 1.73 0.99 26.45
C ARG A 190 1.08 0.78 25.09
N ARG A 191 0.82 -0.49 24.77
CA ARG A 191 0.06 -0.91 23.58
C ARG A 191 -1.43 -0.87 23.89
N ILE A 192 -2.20 -0.33 22.95
CA ILE A 192 -3.65 -0.16 23.04
C ILE A 192 -4.25 -0.93 21.90
N SER A 193 -5.24 -1.76 22.20
CA SER A 193 -6.00 -2.52 21.22
C SER A 193 -7.41 -1.97 21.10
N SER A 194 -8.00 -2.00 19.90
CA SER A 194 -9.44 -1.77 19.73
C SER A 194 -10.26 -3.05 19.91
N GLY A 195 -9.62 -4.21 20.12
CA GLY A 195 -10.26 -5.52 20.21
C GLY A 195 -10.70 -6.11 18.87
N ARG A 196 -10.33 -5.48 17.75
CA ARG A 196 -10.64 -5.98 16.40
C ARG A 196 -9.65 -7.08 16.01
N ALA A 197 -10.15 -8.21 15.52
CA ALA A 197 -9.34 -9.38 15.15
C ALA A 197 -8.21 -9.08 14.16
N ILE A 198 -8.41 -8.09 13.27
CA ILE A 198 -7.42 -7.63 12.30
C ILE A 198 -6.09 -7.17 12.94
N GLU A 199 -6.12 -6.69 14.19
CA GLU A 199 -4.91 -6.30 14.92
C GLU A 199 -4.02 -7.49 15.25
N ASP A 200 -4.62 -8.63 15.59
CA ASP A 200 -3.90 -9.88 15.85
C ASP A 200 -3.43 -10.55 14.56
N GLU A 201 -4.26 -10.49 13.51
CA GLU A 201 -3.95 -11.01 12.18
C GLU A 201 -2.75 -10.30 11.54
N PHE A 202 -2.65 -8.98 11.71
CA PHE A 202 -1.57 -8.16 11.14
C PHE A 202 -0.55 -7.68 12.18
N ALA A 203 -0.53 -8.30 13.37
CA ALA A 203 0.54 -8.09 14.34
C ALA A 203 0.80 -6.61 14.72
N TYR A 204 -0.26 -5.80 14.84
CA TYR A 204 -0.16 -4.39 15.21
C TYR A 204 -1.01 -4.04 16.44
N SER A 205 -0.81 -2.84 16.97
CA SER A 205 -1.64 -2.24 18.03
C SER A 205 -2.40 -1.04 17.48
N ARG A 206 -3.68 -0.87 17.85
CA ARG A 206 -4.47 0.33 17.49
C ARG A 206 -3.74 1.63 17.78
N ALA A 207 -3.07 1.69 18.92
CA ALA A 207 -2.15 2.76 19.26
C ALA A 207 -1.02 2.26 20.16
N VAL A 208 0.10 2.98 20.14
CA VAL A 208 1.23 2.77 21.06
C VAL A 208 1.58 4.10 21.70
N ARG A 209 1.58 4.14 23.03
CA ARG A 209 2.08 5.28 23.79
C ARG A 209 3.49 4.98 24.29
N ALA A 210 4.45 5.83 23.94
CA ALA A 210 5.82 5.79 24.45
C ALA A 210 6.16 7.16 25.04
N GLY A 211 6.25 7.24 26.38
CA GLY A 211 6.37 8.53 27.08
C GLY A 211 5.12 9.40 26.89
N ASP A 212 5.31 10.60 26.35
CA ASP A 212 4.27 11.55 25.98
C ASP A 212 3.77 11.40 24.53
N ARG A 213 4.52 10.72 23.66
CA ARG A 213 4.12 10.47 22.27
C ARG A 213 3.13 9.32 22.19
N VAL A 214 2.09 9.51 21.39
CA VAL A 214 1.06 8.53 21.09
C VAL A 214 0.96 8.37 19.58
N PHE A 215 1.34 7.19 19.10
CA PHE A 215 1.22 6.78 17.71
C PHE A 215 -0.08 6.02 17.53
N VAL A 216 -0.97 6.50 16.67
CA VAL A 216 -2.20 5.81 16.29
C VAL A 216 -1.97 5.20 14.92
N ALA A 217 -2.20 3.90 14.82
CA ALA A 217 -2.05 3.16 13.57
C ALA A 217 -2.94 3.74 12.45
N GLY A 218 -2.77 3.26 11.22
CA GLY A 218 -3.70 3.53 10.13
C GLY A 218 -5.12 3.06 10.47
N SER A 219 -6.09 3.96 10.37
CA SER A 219 -7.48 3.72 10.77
C SER A 219 -8.40 3.77 9.56
N THR A 220 -9.14 2.68 9.32
CA THR A 220 -10.19 2.57 8.32
C THR A 220 -11.56 2.41 8.98
N ALA A 221 -12.64 2.57 8.20
CA ALA A 221 -14.03 2.47 8.67
C ALA A 221 -14.49 1.02 8.92
N LEU A 222 -13.62 0.19 9.49
CA LEU A 222 -13.91 -1.19 9.85
C LEU A 222 -14.54 -1.24 11.24
N ASN A 223 -15.71 -1.83 11.42
CA ASN A 223 -16.29 -1.99 12.75
C ASN A 223 -15.74 -3.23 13.50
N ALA A 224 -16.21 -3.42 14.73
CA ALA A 224 -15.81 -4.55 15.59
C ALA A 224 -16.13 -5.94 14.99
N ARG A 225 -17.04 -6.03 14.01
CA ARG A 225 -17.38 -7.28 13.31
C ARG A 225 -16.54 -7.50 12.05
N GLY A 226 -15.57 -6.64 11.75
CA GLY A 226 -14.80 -6.71 10.51
C GLY A 226 -15.59 -6.27 9.27
N VAL A 227 -16.67 -5.49 9.45
CA VAL A 227 -17.48 -4.98 8.33
C VAL A 227 -17.15 -3.52 8.08
N VAL A 228 -16.97 -3.14 6.82
CA VAL A 228 -16.77 -1.75 6.42
C VAL A 228 -18.09 -0.97 6.56
N GLU A 229 -18.07 0.06 7.39
CA GLU A 229 -19.17 1.00 7.58
C GLU A 229 -19.10 2.12 6.53
N GLY A 230 -20.25 2.70 6.18
CA GLY A 230 -20.28 3.82 5.21
C GLY A 230 -19.77 3.43 3.82
N LYS A 231 -20.10 2.23 3.33
CA LYS A 231 -19.74 1.79 1.97
C LYS A 231 -20.21 2.83 0.94
N GLY A 232 -19.28 3.32 0.12
CA GLY A 232 -19.56 4.37 -0.87
C GLY A 232 -19.82 5.77 -0.31
N ASP A 233 -19.59 6.01 1.00
CA ASP A 233 -19.77 7.30 1.66
C ASP A 233 -18.49 7.74 2.40
N VAL A 234 -17.67 8.59 1.77
CA VAL A 234 -16.38 9.06 2.32
C VAL A 234 -16.59 9.86 3.60
N TYR A 235 -17.67 10.64 3.68
CA TYR A 235 -18.01 11.42 4.87
C TYR A 235 -18.25 10.50 6.07
N ARG A 236 -19.09 9.46 5.93
CA ARG A 236 -19.36 8.49 7.00
C ARG A 236 -18.13 7.68 7.39
N GLN A 237 -17.33 7.25 6.41
CA GLN A 237 -16.08 6.54 6.71
C GLN A 237 -15.13 7.43 7.51
N THR A 238 -14.97 8.70 7.12
CA THR A 238 -14.14 9.66 7.84
C THR A 238 -14.63 9.85 9.28
N ARG A 239 -15.95 10.00 9.51
CA ARG A 239 -16.52 10.11 10.87
C ARG A 239 -16.20 8.90 11.75
N SER A 240 -16.44 7.68 11.25
CA SER A 240 -16.16 6.43 11.97
C SER A 240 -14.66 6.27 12.29
N ILE A 241 -13.79 6.69 11.36
CA ILE A 241 -12.34 6.69 11.56
C ILE A 241 -11.93 7.68 12.65
N MET A 242 -12.45 8.90 12.64
CA MET A 242 -12.13 9.90 13.66
C MET A 242 -12.59 9.46 15.06
N ASP A 243 -13.76 8.81 15.17
CA ASP A 243 -14.23 8.23 16.43
C ASP A 243 -13.28 7.13 16.93
N THR A 244 -12.77 6.29 16.01
CA THR A 244 -11.76 5.26 16.33
C THR A 244 -10.45 5.88 16.82
N ILE A 245 -9.96 6.93 16.15
CA ILE A 245 -8.73 7.64 16.54
C ILE A 245 -8.91 8.27 17.93
N PHE A 246 -10.01 8.99 18.17
CA PHE A 246 -10.27 9.64 19.46
C PHE A 246 -10.43 8.63 20.60
N ALA A 247 -11.06 7.48 20.36
CA ALA A 247 -11.14 6.41 21.34
C ALA A 247 -9.75 5.85 21.68
N ALA A 248 -8.85 5.70 20.69
CA ALA A 248 -7.49 5.25 20.91
C ALA A 248 -6.66 6.29 21.70
N LEU A 249 -6.78 7.58 21.36
CA LEU A 249 -6.15 8.67 22.11
C LEU A 249 -6.62 8.72 23.56
N ALA A 250 -7.93 8.62 23.79
CA ALA A 250 -8.50 8.61 25.15
C ALA A 250 -7.95 7.44 25.97
N GLN A 251 -7.88 6.24 25.38
CA GLN A 251 -7.26 5.08 26.03
C GLN A 251 -5.77 5.30 26.32
N ALA A 252 -5.06 6.05 25.49
CA ALA A 252 -3.66 6.43 25.72
C ALA A 252 -3.48 7.50 26.80
N GLY A 253 -4.55 8.16 27.23
CA GLY A 253 -4.49 9.32 28.12
C GLY A 253 -4.18 10.64 27.40
N ALA A 254 -4.45 10.70 26.09
CA ALA A 254 -4.44 11.91 25.29
C ALA A 254 -5.88 12.35 24.98
N THR A 255 -6.05 13.62 24.62
CA THR A 255 -7.30 14.20 24.13
C THR A 255 -7.21 14.48 22.63
N ARG A 256 -8.33 14.83 21.98
CA ARG A 256 -8.28 15.23 20.56
C ARG A 256 -7.47 16.51 20.37
N GLU A 257 -7.43 17.40 21.37
CA GLU A 257 -6.67 18.65 21.36
C GLU A 257 -5.16 18.43 21.36
N ASP A 258 -4.71 17.24 21.77
CA ASP A 258 -3.31 16.81 21.76
C ASP A 258 -2.82 16.31 20.39
N LEU A 259 -3.71 16.22 19.39
CA LEU A 259 -3.39 15.75 18.04
C LEU A 259 -2.47 16.76 17.33
N VAL A 260 -1.29 16.31 16.93
CA VAL A 260 -0.25 17.15 16.31
C VAL A 260 -0.04 16.84 14.83
N TYR A 261 -0.33 15.61 14.41
CA TYR A 261 -0.05 15.14 13.07
C TYR A 261 -1.08 14.14 12.57
N THR A 262 -1.38 14.23 11.28
CA THR A 262 -2.19 13.26 10.55
C THR A 262 -1.73 13.12 9.11
N LYS A 263 -1.92 11.92 8.56
CA LYS A 263 -1.79 11.68 7.13
C LYS A 263 -2.97 10.84 6.67
N THR A 264 -3.58 11.31 5.60
CA THR A 264 -4.81 10.77 5.04
C THR A 264 -4.55 10.22 3.65
N TYR A 265 -5.06 9.02 3.41
CA TYR A 265 -4.98 8.34 2.13
C TYR A 265 -6.38 8.14 1.56
N LEU A 266 -6.63 8.63 0.36
CA LEU A 266 -7.89 8.46 -0.37
C LEU A 266 -7.69 7.57 -1.59
N THR A 267 -8.59 6.62 -1.83
CA THR A 267 -8.58 5.84 -3.07
C THR A 267 -9.11 6.63 -4.27
N ASP A 268 -9.94 7.64 -4.01
CA ASP A 268 -10.42 8.59 -5.01
C ASP A 268 -10.47 10.01 -4.41
N LEU A 269 -9.68 10.91 -5.01
CA LEU A 269 -9.58 12.31 -4.58
C LEU A 269 -10.86 13.13 -4.89
N SER A 270 -11.79 12.61 -5.70
CA SER A 270 -13.10 13.23 -5.90
C SER A 270 -13.89 13.35 -4.58
N GLY A 271 -13.64 12.45 -3.62
CA GLY A 271 -14.22 12.45 -2.28
C GLY A 271 -13.62 13.46 -1.30
N ALA A 272 -12.62 14.25 -1.71
CA ALA A 272 -11.90 15.16 -0.81
C ALA A 272 -12.80 16.21 -0.13
N ALA A 273 -13.88 16.64 -0.78
CA ALA A 273 -14.83 17.59 -0.19
C ALA A 273 -15.62 16.97 0.98
N ASP A 274 -16.05 15.71 0.83
CA ASP A 274 -16.76 14.98 1.88
C ASP A 274 -15.85 14.64 3.06
N TYR A 275 -14.62 14.22 2.76
CA TYR A 275 -13.56 14.09 3.77
C TYR A 275 -13.37 15.40 4.54
N ALA A 276 -13.13 16.52 3.84
CA ALA A 276 -12.84 17.81 4.46
C ALA A 276 -13.99 18.28 5.37
N ARG A 277 -15.24 18.04 4.96
CA ARG A 277 -16.42 18.35 5.78
C ARG A 277 -16.45 17.51 7.06
N ALA A 278 -16.34 16.19 6.96
CA ALA A 278 -16.32 15.31 8.13
C ALA A 278 -15.14 15.61 9.08
N TRP A 279 -13.98 15.91 8.50
CA TRP A 279 -12.74 16.28 9.17
C TRP A 279 -12.89 17.55 10.01
N LEU A 280 -13.38 18.63 9.40
CA LEU A 280 -13.64 19.90 10.08
C LEU A 280 -14.63 19.75 11.23
N GLU A 281 -15.72 19.01 11.00
CA GLU A 281 -16.73 18.73 12.03
C GLU A 281 -16.17 17.87 13.17
N ALA A 282 -15.22 16.96 12.91
CA ALA A 282 -14.63 16.10 13.94
C ALA A 282 -13.62 16.86 14.81
N LEU A 283 -12.76 17.68 14.17
CA LEU A 283 -11.70 18.41 14.87
C LEU A 283 -12.17 19.70 15.54
N GLY A 284 -13.24 20.34 15.05
CA GLY A 284 -13.68 21.64 15.55
C GLY A 284 -12.58 22.69 15.38
N GLU A 285 -11.98 23.15 16.48
CA GLU A 285 -10.89 24.14 16.47
C GLU A 285 -9.48 23.53 16.47
N VAL A 286 -9.35 22.21 16.61
CA VAL A 286 -8.03 21.54 16.58
C VAL A 286 -7.45 21.62 15.17
N ARG A 287 -6.17 21.97 15.05
CA ARG A 287 -5.46 22.14 13.76
C ARG A 287 -4.17 21.32 13.76
N PRO A 288 -4.22 19.98 13.67
CA PRO A 288 -3.00 19.19 13.52
C PRO A 288 -2.31 19.55 12.19
N THR A 289 -1.08 19.10 12.01
CA THR A 289 -0.51 19.00 10.66
C THR A 289 -1.24 17.92 9.85
N SER A 290 -1.32 18.12 8.54
CA SER A 290 -2.07 17.23 7.65
C SER A 290 -1.40 17.11 6.28
N THR A 291 -1.43 15.89 5.76
CA THR A 291 -1.02 15.51 4.40
C THR A 291 -2.15 14.66 3.81
N LEU A 292 -2.57 14.95 2.57
CA LEU A 292 -3.67 14.24 1.89
C LEU A 292 -3.20 13.69 0.56
N LEU A 293 -3.19 12.36 0.44
CA LEU A 293 -2.63 11.66 -0.73
C LEU A 293 -3.69 10.80 -1.42
N GLY A 294 -3.67 10.78 -2.76
CA GLY A 294 -4.41 9.79 -3.54
C GLY A 294 -3.60 8.50 -3.69
N ILE A 295 -4.18 7.34 -3.41
CA ILE A 295 -3.53 6.02 -3.49
C ILE A 295 -4.34 5.07 -4.38
N PRO A 296 -3.73 3.99 -4.93
CA PRO A 296 -4.43 3.11 -5.86
C PRO A 296 -5.51 2.25 -5.19
N ALA A 297 -5.30 1.82 -3.93
CA ALA A 297 -6.25 1.00 -3.20
C ALA A 297 -5.90 0.88 -1.70
N LEU A 298 -6.90 0.50 -0.92
CA LEU A 298 -6.77 0.04 0.46
C LEU A 298 -6.98 -1.48 0.53
N ILE A 299 -6.71 -2.06 1.71
CA ILE A 299 -6.75 -3.52 1.92
C ILE A 299 -8.09 -4.18 1.57
N HIS A 300 -9.19 -3.44 1.71
CA HIS A 300 -10.52 -3.88 1.32
C HIS A 300 -11.13 -2.92 0.29
N PRO A 301 -11.72 -3.40 -0.81
CA PRO A 301 -12.20 -2.55 -1.91
C PRO A 301 -13.32 -1.57 -1.53
N GLU A 302 -14.04 -1.85 -0.44
CA GLU A 302 -15.08 -0.94 0.08
C GLU A 302 -14.52 0.17 0.99
N MET A 303 -13.26 0.07 1.41
CA MET A 303 -12.57 1.14 2.14
C MET A 303 -12.10 2.17 1.13
N MET A 304 -12.42 3.44 1.38
CA MET A 304 -12.09 4.54 0.49
C MET A 304 -11.11 5.54 1.10
N ILE A 305 -10.95 5.47 2.42
CA ILE A 305 -10.10 6.36 3.20
C ILE A 305 -9.44 5.64 4.37
N GLU A 306 -8.17 5.96 4.60
CA GLU A 306 -7.41 5.58 5.78
C GLU A 306 -6.73 6.82 6.37
N ILE A 307 -6.75 6.96 7.69
CA ILE A 307 -6.10 8.07 8.40
C ILE A 307 -5.15 7.50 9.46
N GLU A 308 -3.89 7.92 9.41
CA GLU A 308 -2.93 7.75 10.50
C GLU A 308 -2.79 9.04 11.30
N ALA A 309 -2.43 8.92 12.57
CA ALA A 309 -2.42 10.04 13.50
C ALA A 309 -1.34 9.93 14.57
N GLU A 310 -0.85 11.08 15.01
CA GLU A 310 0.07 11.18 16.15
C GLU A 310 -0.37 12.32 17.09
N ALA A 311 -0.26 12.08 18.39
CA ALA A 311 -0.52 13.05 19.45
C ALA A 311 0.66 13.12 20.43
N ILE A 312 0.83 14.29 21.05
CA ILE A 312 1.74 14.48 22.18
C ILE A 312 0.89 14.84 23.39
N VAL A 313 0.89 14.00 24.42
CA VAL A 313 0.07 14.18 25.64
C VAL A 313 0.37 15.53 26.28
N GLY A 314 -0.65 16.37 26.40
CA GLY A 314 -0.54 17.71 26.97
C GLY A 314 -0.12 18.79 25.97
N ALA A 315 0.02 18.46 24.69
CA ALA A 315 0.27 19.43 23.62
C ALA A 315 -0.77 20.56 23.61
N ALA A 316 -2.02 20.30 24.00
CA ALA A 316 -3.05 21.33 24.09
C ALA A 316 -2.64 22.55 24.97
N ARG A 317 -1.71 22.37 25.91
CA ARG A 317 -1.24 23.41 26.83
C ARG A 317 -0.06 24.24 26.32
N SER A 318 0.71 23.70 25.38
CA SER A 318 2.02 24.25 24.99
C SER A 318 2.24 24.33 23.48
N ARG A 319 1.35 23.76 22.67
CA ARG A 319 1.48 23.74 21.21
C ARG A 319 1.51 25.15 20.64
N ARG A 320 2.36 25.34 19.64
CA ARG A 320 2.39 26.52 18.80
C ARG A 320 2.06 26.13 17.37
N ASP A 321 0.92 26.61 16.89
CA ASP A 321 0.49 26.42 15.52
C ASP A 321 1.02 27.55 14.64
N ILE A 322 1.68 27.17 13.56
CA ILE A 322 2.27 28.09 12.58
C ILE A 322 1.42 28.05 11.31
N TYR A 323 1.10 29.23 10.79
CA TYR A 323 0.26 29.42 9.60
C TYR A 323 0.97 30.30 8.60
N THR A 324 0.74 30.04 7.31
CA THR A 324 1.19 30.96 6.26
C THR A 324 0.51 32.32 6.39
N GLN A 325 1.06 33.37 5.79
CA GLN A 325 0.58 34.74 5.95
C GLN A 325 -0.92 34.92 5.65
N GLN A 326 -1.44 34.21 4.64
CA GLN A 326 -2.86 34.25 4.26
C GLN A 326 -3.73 33.25 5.05
N GLN A 327 -3.14 32.46 5.95
CA GLN A 327 -3.79 31.48 6.81
C GLN A 327 -4.71 30.51 6.04
N ARG A 328 -4.31 30.13 4.82
CA ARG A 328 -5.08 29.25 3.93
C ARG A 328 -5.34 27.87 4.53
N GLU A 329 -4.53 27.47 5.50
CA GLU A 329 -4.66 26.20 6.22
C GLU A 329 -5.89 26.19 7.17
N LYS A 330 -6.24 27.33 7.80
CA LYS A 330 -7.33 27.41 8.77
C LYS A 330 -8.69 26.92 8.25
N PRO A 331 -9.21 27.41 7.11
CA PRO A 331 -10.49 26.94 6.59
C PRO A 331 -10.47 25.48 6.12
N ARG A 332 -9.28 24.87 6.02
CA ARG A 332 -9.09 23.45 5.66
C ARG A 332 -8.85 22.56 6.88
N GLY A 333 -8.81 23.12 8.09
CA GLY A 333 -8.74 22.35 9.33
C GLY A 333 -7.35 21.81 9.68
N TYR A 334 -6.28 22.47 9.26
CA TYR A 334 -4.91 22.09 9.62
C TYR A 334 -4.02 23.31 9.89
N ALA A 335 -2.82 23.09 10.43
CA ALA A 335 -1.78 24.11 10.59
C ALA A 335 -0.60 23.82 9.65
N ARG A 336 0.15 24.84 9.19
CA ARG A 336 1.32 24.60 8.34
C ARG A 336 2.41 23.84 9.10
N ALA A 337 2.64 24.21 10.35
CA ALA A 337 3.47 23.44 11.27
C ALA A 337 2.87 23.48 12.68
N VAL A 338 3.17 22.45 13.47
CA VAL A 338 2.79 22.34 14.87
C VAL A 338 4.07 22.05 15.66
N GLN A 339 4.38 22.93 16.62
CA GLN A 339 5.53 22.78 17.52
C GLN A 339 5.05 22.45 18.93
N VAL A 340 5.63 21.41 19.55
CA VAL A 340 5.39 21.03 20.95
C VAL A 340 6.74 20.70 21.60
N GLY A 341 7.23 21.57 22.48
CA GLY A 341 8.62 21.47 22.94
C GLY A 341 9.58 21.56 21.75
N ASP A 342 10.47 20.58 21.63
CA ASP A 342 11.44 20.51 20.54
C ASP A 342 10.89 19.82 19.29
N TRP A 343 9.79 19.07 19.40
CA TRP A 343 9.15 18.42 18.24
C TRP A 343 8.44 19.44 17.36
N ILE A 344 8.71 19.37 16.06
CA ILE A 344 8.08 20.19 15.02
C ILE A 344 7.60 19.27 13.90
N TYR A 345 6.30 19.26 13.67
CA TYR A 345 5.68 18.59 12.53
C TYR A 345 5.36 19.64 11.48
N VAL A 346 5.61 19.32 10.21
CA VAL A 346 5.27 20.21 9.08
C VAL A 346 4.30 19.46 8.17
N SER A 347 3.15 20.08 7.90
CA SER A 347 2.16 19.58 6.95
C SER A 347 2.75 19.42 5.56
N GLY A 348 2.21 18.49 4.78
CA GLY A 348 2.60 18.31 3.39
C GLY A 348 2.65 19.63 2.61
N CYS A 349 3.83 19.88 2.04
CA CYS A 349 4.15 21.08 1.30
C CYS A 349 4.19 20.76 -0.19
N THR A 350 3.43 21.56 -0.94
CA THR A 350 3.36 21.54 -2.40
C THR A 350 3.71 22.92 -2.94
N SER A 351 3.97 23.03 -4.24
CA SER A 351 4.35 24.27 -4.90
C SER A 351 3.17 25.25 -5.05
N MET A 352 2.76 25.87 -3.95
CA MET A 352 1.58 26.73 -3.91
C MET A 352 1.96 28.14 -3.50
N ASN A 353 1.66 29.13 -4.34
CA ASN A 353 1.92 30.54 -4.04
C ASN A 353 1.09 31.05 -2.87
N ALA A 354 1.34 32.29 -2.43
CA ALA A 354 0.59 32.91 -1.33
C ALA A 354 -0.92 32.92 -1.58
N ALA A 355 -1.37 33.13 -2.83
CA ALA A 355 -2.78 33.11 -3.24
C ALA A 355 -3.40 31.70 -3.32
N GLY A 356 -2.64 30.64 -3.03
CA GLY A 356 -3.11 29.27 -3.08
C GLY A 356 -3.27 28.71 -4.50
N GLN A 357 -2.43 29.16 -5.43
CA GLN A 357 -2.38 28.65 -6.80
C GLN A 357 -1.11 27.80 -7.02
N PRO A 358 -1.19 26.70 -7.79
CA PRO A 358 -0.02 25.91 -8.16
C PRO A 358 1.02 26.74 -8.91
N GLN A 359 2.29 26.47 -8.64
CA GLN A 359 3.45 27.06 -9.29
C GLN A 359 4.26 25.97 -9.99
N ALA A 360 4.95 26.37 -11.06
CA ALA A 360 5.81 25.50 -11.87
C ALA A 360 5.07 24.23 -12.38
N ALA A 361 3.88 24.41 -12.94
CA ALA A 361 3.11 23.31 -13.51
C ALA A 361 3.92 22.55 -14.58
N GLY A 362 3.99 21.22 -14.46
CA GLY A 362 4.75 20.37 -15.37
C GLY A 362 6.25 20.23 -15.04
N ASP A 363 6.78 20.97 -14.06
CA ASP A 363 8.19 20.92 -13.65
C ASP A 363 8.34 20.35 -12.25
N TRP A 364 8.53 19.03 -12.15
CA TRP A 364 8.65 18.33 -10.86
C TRP A 364 9.78 18.90 -9.99
N ALA A 365 10.93 19.20 -10.58
CA ALA A 365 12.10 19.70 -9.87
C ALA A 365 11.85 21.07 -9.23
N ALA A 366 11.29 22.02 -10.00
CA ALA A 366 10.93 23.33 -9.48
C ALA A 366 9.82 23.24 -8.41
N GLN A 367 8.86 22.32 -8.57
CA GLN A 367 7.83 22.10 -7.55
C GLN A 367 8.41 21.53 -6.24
N SER A 368 9.36 20.59 -6.35
CA SER A 368 10.07 20.03 -5.21
C SER A 368 10.83 21.11 -4.45
N ASP A 369 11.56 21.99 -5.16
CA ASP A 369 12.31 23.08 -4.52
C ASP A 369 11.38 24.04 -3.77
N LEU A 370 10.29 24.48 -4.40
CA LEU A 370 9.30 25.36 -3.76
C LEU A 370 8.63 24.72 -2.53
N SER A 371 8.46 23.39 -2.56
CA SER A 371 7.94 22.63 -1.43
C SER A 371 8.92 22.67 -0.25
N VAL A 372 10.21 22.44 -0.50
CA VAL A 372 11.23 22.51 0.55
C VAL A 372 11.48 23.94 1.04
N GLU A 373 11.36 24.96 0.19
CA GLU A 373 11.42 26.36 0.62
C GLU A 373 10.28 26.71 1.60
N THR A 374 9.08 26.17 1.36
CA THR A 374 7.95 26.32 2.30
C THR A 374 8.23 25.63 3.63
N ILE A 375 8.88 24.46 3.60
CA ILE A 375 9.31 23.73 4.79
C ILE A 375 10.37 24.53 5.56
N ARG A 376 11.42 25.01 4.89
CA ARG A 376 12.47 25.84 5.48
C ARG A 376 11.86 27.04 6.21
N TRP A 377 10.98 27.77 5.52
CA TRP A 377 10.28 28.90 6.11
C TRP A 377 9.49 28.51 7.37
N ALA A 378 8.76 27.38 7.34
CA ALA A 378 7.96 26.92 8.48
C ALA A 378 8.84 26.54 9.68
N LEU A 379 9.98 25.90 9.45
CA LEU A 379 10.97 25.56 10.48
C LEU A 379 11.59 26.83 11.09
N GLU A 380 11.93 27.83 10.27
CA GLU A 380 12.44 29.12 10.74
C GLU A 380 11.45 29.81 11.67
N GLN A 381 10.14 29.74 11.37
CA GLN A 381 9.11 30.28 12.27
C GLN A 381 9.07 29.55 13.63
N ALA A 382 9.43 28.27 13.67
CA ALA A 382 9.56 27.46 14.89
C ALA A 382 10.93 27.65 15.60
N GLY A 383 11.84 28.42 15.00
CA GLY A 383 13.21 28.60 15.47
C GLY A 383 14.09 27.37 15.26
N ALA A 384 13.87 26.64 14.17
CA ALA A 384 14.63 25.48 13.71
C ALA A 384 15.14 25.71 12.27
N THR A 385 16.02 24.84 11.79
CA THR A 385 16.56 24.87 10.42
C THR A 385 16.22 23.58 9.67
N LEU A 386 16.52 23.52 8.36
CA LEU A 386 16.41 22.27 7.61
C LEU A 386 17.26 21.15 8.21
N ASP A 387 18.36 21.47 8.88
CA ASP A 387 19.23 20.47 9.49
C ASP A 387 18.70 19.90 10.82
N ASP A 388 17.61 20.47 11.35
CA ASP A 388 16.86 19.86 12.44
C ASP A 388 15.88 18.77 11.98
N VAL A 389 15.72 18.57 10.66
CA VAL A 389 14.84 17.54 10.12
C VAL A 389 15.44 16.16 10.39
N VAL A 390 14.65 15.29 11.02
CA VAL A 390 15.02 13.90 11.34
C VAL A 390 14.33 12.89 10.43
N ARG A 391 13.21 13.30 9.81
CA ARG A 391 12.42 12.46 8.91
C ARG A 391 11.86 13.28 7.75
N ARG A 392 11.99 12.76 6.53
CA ARG A 392 11.47 13.36 5.31
C ARG A 392 10.74 12.31 4.46
N ARG A 393 9.57 12.70 3.94
CA ARG A 393 8.82 11.89 2.97
C ARG A 393 8.57 12.67 1.70
N VAL A 394 8.76 12.03 0.57
CA VAL A 394 8.55 12.60 -0.76
C VAL A 394 7.53 11.76 -1.52
N PHE A 395 6.38 12.35 -1.80
CA PHE A 395 5.29 11.71 -2.52
C PHE A 395 5.23 12.28 -3.94
N THR A 396 5.60 11.48 -4.94
CA THR A 396 5.59 11.88 -6.35
C THR A 396 4.35 11.32 -7.05
N VAL A 397 3.65 12.10 -7.85
CA VAL A 397 2.53 11.57 -8.65
C VAL A 397 3.06 10.56 -9.67
N ASP A 398 2.37 9.43 -9.84
CA ASP A 398 2.83 8.32 -10.68
C ASP A 398 3.12 8.72 -12.13
N GLY A 399 2.31 9.59 -12.72
CA GLY A 399 2.54 10.11 -14.07
C GLY A 399 3.63 11.19 -14.18
N ALA A 400 4.22 11.65 -13.06
CA ALA A 400 5.14 12.78 -13.08
C ALA A 400 6.48 12.41 -13.74
N ASN A 401 6.97 13.30 -14.61
CA ASN A 401 8.33 13.23 -15.12
C ASN A 401 9.29 13.82 -14.08
N VAL A 402 10.12 12.98 -13.45
CA VAL A 402 11.17 13.43 -12.52
C VAL A 402 12.33 13.98 -13.35
N ASN A 403 12.23 15.26 -13.70
CA ASN A 403 13.15 15.98 -14.59
C ASN A 403 14.48 16.41 -13.93
N ARG A 404 14.82 15.82 -12.79
CA ARG A 404 16.09 16.02 -12.07
C ARG A 404 16.60 14.68 -11.53
N PRO A 405 17.90 14.35 -11.73
CA PRO A 405 18.45 13.12 -11.19
C PRO A 405 18.48 13.13 -9.66
N HIS A 406 18.47 11.94 -9.06
CA HIS A 406 18.65 11.78 -7.62
C HIS A 406 19.97 12.41 -7.15
N GLY A 407 19.94 13.11 -6.01
CA GLY A 407 21.08 13.89 -5.50
C GLY A 407 21.42 15.14 -6.31
N GLY A 408 20.73 15.40 -7.41
CA GLY A 408 20.83 16.64 -8.17
C GLY A 408 20.04 17.76 -7.51
N GLY A 409 20.32 18.98 -7.95
CA GLY A 409 19.68 20.17 -7.43
C GLY A 409 20.37 20.67 -6.16
N PRO A 410 19.65 21.46 -5.38
CA PRO A 410 20.32 22.16 -4.30
C PRO A 410 20.55 21.25 -3.06
N ALA A 411 21.60 21.53 -2.28
CA ALA A 411 22.13 20.66 -1.22
C ALA A 411 21.29 20.66 0.08
N TRP A 412 19.99 20.41 -0.05
CA TRP A 412 19.07 20.48 1.08
C TRP A 412 19.37 19.31 2.00
N PHE A 413 19.42 19.55 3.31
CA PHE A 413 19.70 18.52 4.32
C PHE A 413 21.09 17.89 4.22
N ALA A 414 22.08 18.60 3.64
CA ALA A 414 23.41 18.03 3.41
C ALA A 414 24.15 17.64 4.71
N GLU A 415 23.86 18.31 5.83
CA GLU A 415 24.49 18.01 7.12
C GLU A 415 23.69 16.99 7.93
N SER A 416 22.36 17.03 7.80
CA SER A 416 21.40 16.26 8.60
C SER A 416 20.97 14.92 8.00
N CYS A 417 21.14 14.72 6.68
CA CYS A 417 20.67 13.58 5.87
C CYS A 417 19.54 12.76 6.53
N PRO A 418 18.34 13.34 6.72
CA PRO A 418 17.28 12.70 7.48
C PRO A 418 16.91 11.33 6.90
N THR A 419 16.34 10.49 7.76
CA THR A 419 15.65 9.29 7.28
C THR A 419 14.65 9.69 6.21
N SER A 420 14.66 8.99 5.08
CA SER A 420 13.93 9.40 3.88
C SER A 420 13.15 8.25 3.31
N LEU A 421 11.87 8.47 3.08
CA LEU A 421 11.00 7.59 2.30
C LEU A 421 10.52 8.29 1.04
N GLY A 422 10.51 7.59 -0.08
CA GLY A 422 10.11 8.14 -1.38
C GLY A 422 9.27 7.17 -2.19
N CYS A 423 8.02 7.55 -2.49
CA CYS A 423 7.12 6.70 -3.25
C CYS A 423 6.33 7.47 -4.31
N ARG A 424 5.71 6.70 -5.21
CA ARG A 424 4.81 7.18 -6.23
C ARG A 424 3.36 6.93 -5.85
N ILE A 425 2.53 7.95 -5.95
CA ILE A 425 1.13 7.94 -5.53
C ILE A 425 0.20 8.24 -6.71
N ALA A 426 -1.09 7.95 -6.56
CA ALA A 426 -2.06 8.09 -7.64
C ALA A 426 -2.33 9.57 -7.98
N GLY A 427 -2.27 10.47 -6.99
CA GLY A 427 -2.45 11.89 -7.22
C GLY A 427 -2.41 12.76 -5.98
N LEU A 428 -2.47 14.07 -6.20
CA LEU A 428 -2.55 15.11 -5.18
C LEU A 428 -3.85 15.90 -5.34
N ALA A 429 -4.21 16.71 -4.33
CA ALA A 429 -5.48 17.47 -4.29
C ALA A 429 -5.69 18.47 -5.47
N ARG A 430 -4.64 18.74 -6.25
CA ARG A 430 -4.68 19.52 -7.49
C ARG A 430 -3.92 18.77 -8.58
N PRO A 431 -4.49 18.61 -9.79
CA PRO A 431 -3.86 17.85 -10.87
C PRO A 431 -2.56 18.47 -11.40
N GLU A 432 -2.34 19.77 -11.18
CA GLU A 432 -1.11 20.47 -11.61
C GLU A 432 0.10 20.19 -10.69
N LEU A 433 -0.14 19.63 -9.50
CA LEU A 433 0.89 19.30 -8.53
C LEU A 433 1.45 17.91 -8.81
N LEU A 434 2.76 17.80 -8.80
CA LEU A 434 3.52 16.60 -9.16
C LEU A 434 4.23 15.97 -7.96
N VAL A 435 4.43 16.73 -6.89
CA VAL A 435 5.16 16.32 -5.70
C VAL A 435 4.65 17.01 -4.45
N GLU A 436 4.59 16.27 -3.35
CA GLU A 436 4.34 16.76 -2.00
C GLU A 436 5.45 16.27 -1.07
N VAL A 437 5.99 17.17 -0.24
CA VAL A 437 7.06 16.88 0.71
C VAL A 437 6.56 17.12 2.13
N GLU A 438 6.75 16.14 3.00
CA GLU A 438 6.39 16.19 4.42
C GLU A 438 7.64 15.95 5.28
N VAL A 439 7.77 16.65 6.41
CA VAL A 439 8.88 16.45 7.34
C VAL A 439 8.45 16.46 8.81
N ALA A 440 9.25 15.79 9.64
CA ALA A 440 9.29 16.00 11.07
C ALA A 440 10.71 16.41 11.48
N ALA A 441 10.80 17.35 12.41
CA ALA A 441 12.04 17.91 12.93
C ALA A 441 12.06 17.88 14.45
N VAL A 442 13.27 17.82 15.01
CA VAL A 442 13.53 18.02 16.42
C VAL A 442 14.47 19.21 16.54
N LYS A 443 14.02 20.30 17.14
CA LYS A 443 14.78 21.53 17.27
C LYS A 443 16.12 21.27 17.97
N GLY A 444 17.21 21.66 17.32
CA GLY A 444 18.57 21.45 17.81
C GLY A 444 19.15 20.07 17.49
N ALA A 445 18.44 19.20 16.78
CA ALA A 445 18.93 17.85 16.46
C ALA A 445 20.23 17.87 15.65
N HIS A 446 20.44 18.86 14.79
CA HIS A 446 21.68 19.00 14.01
C HIS A 446 22.95 18.95 14.87
N ALA A 447 22.89 19.40 16.14
CA ALA A 447 24.04 19.39 17.04
C ALA A 447 24.35 18.01 17.65
N GLY A 448 23.42 17.05 17.54
CA GLY A 448 23.50 15.72 18.18
C GLY A 448 23.36 14.54 17.21
N ILE A 449 23.27 14.77 15.89
CA ILE A 449 23.25 13.69 14.90
C ILE A 449 24.65 13.08 14.80
N GLU A 450 24.78 11.81 15.19
CA GLU A 450 25.99 11.02 14.99
C GLU A 450 25.87 10.19 13.71
N TRP A 451 26.77 10.44 12.77
CA TRP A 451 26.90 9.64 11.55
C TRP A 451 27.70 8.38 11.83
N VAL A 452 27.00 7.25 11.91
CA VAL A 452 27.65 5.94 11.95
C VAL A 452 28.11 5.61 10.52
N ALA A 453 29.43 5.65 10.29
CA ALA A 453 30.04 5.44 8.98
C ALA A 453 29.76 4.02 8.42
N PRO A 454 29.76 3.82 7.09
CA PRO A 454 29.42 2.55 6.43
C PRO A 454 30.23 1.35 6.92
N ASP A 455 31.46 1.59 7.36
CA ASP A 455 32.40 0.61 7.92
C ASP A 455 31.92 -0.05 9.23
N ALA A 456 30.81 0.42 9.81
CA ALA A 456 30.19 -0.18 10.99
C ALA A 456 29.09 -1.23 10.69
N VAL A 457 28.63 -1.42 9.44
CA VAL A 457 27.56 -2.40 9.14
C VAL A 457 27.72 -3.04 7.75
N ASP A 458 28.56 -4.08 7.68
CA ASP A 458 28.47 -5.12 6.63
C ASP A 458 27.52 -6.27 7.06
N ALA A 459 26.61 -5.98 7.99
CA ALA A 459 25.65 -6.98 8.50
C ALA A 459 24.49 -7.25 7.53
N LEU A 460 24.32 -6.42 6.49
CA LEU A 460 23.31 -6.62 5.44
C LEU A 460 23.72 -7.68 4.40
N ASP A 461 25.02 -7.94 4.25
CA ASP A 461 25.56 -9.04 3.43
C ASP A 461 25.70 -10.36 4.20
N LEU A 462 25.45 -10.35 5.51
CA LEU A 462 25.61 -11.49 6.40
C LEU A 462 24.27 -12.14 6.79
N ARG A 463 23.49 -12.59 5.80
CA ARG A 463 22.62 -13.76 5.99
C ARG A 463 22.56 -14.61 4.72
N PRO A 464 23.21 -15.77 4.67
CA PRO A 464 22.94 -16.76 3.64
C PRO A 464 21.63 -17.51 3.93
N GLY A 465 20.78 -17.64 2.90
CA GLY A 465 19.74 -18.68 2.80
C GLY A 465 18.33 -18.30 3.22
#